data_AF-F4GXU3-F1
#
_entry.id   AF-F4GXU3-F1
#
_cell.length_a   1.000
_cell.length_b   1.000
_cell.length_c   1.000
_cell.angle_alpha   90.00
_cell.angle_beta   90.00
_cell.angle_gamma   90.00
#
_symmetry.space_group_name_H-M   'P 1'
#
loop_
_entity.id
_entity.type
_entity.pdbx_description
1 polymer ?
#
loop_
_entity_poly.entity_id
_entity_poly.type
_entity_poly.pdbx_seq_one_letter_code
_entity_poly.pdbx_strand_id
1 'polypeptide(L)'
;MSDIGYWEECISIAAEECDLSLTPEQLEALADGASSGHEHYGMAFYSPPDSDRYDAIEQEWKAKYNALKREFEAYQGNAETAVKQALRQYSDANVSIGEHGEVLRHDGRTERIQ
;
A
#
# COMPACT_ATOMS: atom_id res chain seq x y z
N MET A 1 19.92 15.32 26.35
CA MET A 1 19.51 16.62 25.77
C MET A 1 18.01 16.70 25.95
N SER A 2 17.51 17.72 26.64
CA SER A 2 16.07 17.98 26.76
C SER A 2 15.52 18.46 25.42
N ASP A 3 14.22 18.31 25.19
CA ASP A 3 13.55 18.77 23.97
C ASP A 3 13.77 20.28 23.74
N ILE A 4 13.66 21.09 24.80
CA ILE A 4 13.95 22.52 24.75
C ILE A 4 15.42 22.84 24.38
N GLY A 5 16.38 22.01 24.83
CA GLY A 5 17.80 22.24 24.57
C GLY A 5 18.19 22.04 23.10
N TYR A 6 17.46 21.19 22.37
CA TYR A 6 17.61 21.06 20.92
C TYR A 6 17.18 22.36 20.22
N TRP A 7 16.05 22.94 20.63
CA TRP A 7 15.53 24.18 20.04
C TRP A 7 16.40 25.40 20.37
N GLU A 8 16.93 25.49 21.59
CA GLU A 8 17.91 26.52 21.97
C GLU A 8 19.17 26.45 21.11
N GLU A 9 19.70 25.26 20.86
CA GLU A 9 20.87 25.07 19.98
C GLU A 9 20.56 25.52 18.55
N CYS A 10 19.43 25.09 17.97
CA CYS A 10 19.01 25.50 16.63
C CYS A 10 18.88 27.02 16.49
N ILE A 11 18.27 27.68 17.47
CA ILE A 11 18.02 29.13 17.44
C ILE A 11 19.31 29.91 17.69
N SER A 12 20.21 29.40 18.55
CA SER A 12 21.53 30.01 18.76
C SER A 12 22.35 30.01 17.47
N ILE A 13 22.38 28.90 16.73
CA ILE A 13 23.08 28.80 15.45
C ILE A 13 22.48 29.80 14.44
N ALA A 14 21.16 29.85 14.32
CA ALA A 14 20.50 30.79 13.41
C ALA A 14 20.75 32.26 13.79
N ALA A 15 20.77 32.57 15.09
CA ALA A 15 21.09 33.90 15.59
C ALA A 15 22.53 34.31 15.26
N GLU A 16 23.49 33.40 15.42
CA GLU A 16 24.90 33.61 15.02
C GLU A 16 25.03 33.88 13.52
N GLU A 17 24.35 33.11 12.67
CA GLU A 17 24.35 33.33 11.21
C GLU A 17 23.75 34.69 10.80
N CYS A 18 22.90 35.27 11.65
CA CYS A 18 22.24 36.56 11.41
C CYS A 18 22.92 37.72 12.15
N ASP A 19 24.08 37.51 12.78
CA ASP A 19 24.75 38.49 13.65
C ASP A 19 23.83 39.05 14.77
N LEU A 20 22.94 38.21 15.30
CA LEU A 20 22.02 38.55 16.40
C LEU A 20 22.57 38.05 17.73
N SER A 21 22.69 38.96 18.70
CA SER A 21 23.02 38.62 20.08
C SER A 21 21.75 38.53 20.92
N LEU A 22 21.35 37.31 21.27
CA LEU A 22 20.19 37.04 22.12
C LEU A 22 20.63 36.89 23.58
N THR A 23 19.81 37.39 24.52
CA THR A 23 19.98 37.03 25.93
C THR A 23 19.51 35.59 26.18
N PRO A 24 19.95 34.94 27.27
CA PRO A 24 19.47 33.60 27.61
C PRO A 24 17.95 33.51 27.69
N GLU A 25 17.29 34.52 28.25
CA GLU A 25 15.83 34.55 28.40
C GLU A 25 15.11 34.72 27.05
N GLN A 26 15.72 35.47 26.11
CA GLN A 26 15.19 35.60 24.75
C GLN A 26 15.34 34.30 23.97
N LEU A 27 16.48 33.60 24.15
CA LEU A 27 16.73 32.31 23.54
C LEU A 27 15.73 31.26 24.03
N GLU A 28 15.54 31.16 25.34
CA GLU A 28 14.58 30.24 25.97
C GLU A 28 13.15 30.53 25.49
N ALA A 29 12.73 31.80 25.45
CA ALA A 29 11.40 32.17 24.99
C ALA A 29 11.15 31.85 23.50
N LEU A 30 12.17 32.02 22.65
CA LEU A 30 12.07 31.66 21.23
C LEU A 30 12.07 30.15 21.04
N ALA A 31 12.86 29.42 21.82
CA ALA A 31 12.91 27.96 21.81
C ALA A 31 11.57 27.35 22.23
N ASP A 32 10.96 27.87 23.29
CA ASP A 32 9.64 27.44 23.78
C ASP A 32 8.56 27.69 22.71
N GLY A 33 8.56 28.88 22.10
CA GLY A 33 7.64 29.21 21.01
C GLY A 33 7.81 28.31 19.78
N ALA A 34 9.04 28.00 19.39
CA ALA A 34 9.35 27.11 18.27
C ALA A 34 8.93 25.66 18.56
N SER A 35 9.21 25.16 19.77
CA SER A 35 8.80 23.82 20.23
C SER A 35 7.28 23.69 20.25
N SER A 36 6.58 24.67 20.82
CA SER A 36 5.12 24.70 20.87
C SER A 36 4.50 24.78 19.47
N GLY A 37 5.07 25.61 18.58
CA GLY A 37 4.69 25.63 17.16
C GLY A 37 4.91 24.28 16.48
N HIS A 38 6.00 23.59 16.82
CA HIS A 38 6.31 22.27 16.27
C HIS A 38 5.27 21.22 16.63
N GLU A 39 4.88 21.16 17.91
CA GLU A 39 3.82 20.27 18.40
C GLU A 39 2.48 20.50 17.68
N HIS A 40 2.20 21.75 17.29
CA HIS A 40 0.92 22.14 16.71
C HIS A 40 0.96 22.30 15.17
N TYR A 41 2.09 22.04 14.49
CA TYR A 41 2.18 22.14 13.02
C TYR A 41 1.13 21.28 12.32
N GLY A 42 0.85 20.09 12.86
CA GLY A 42 -0.16 19.17 12.33
C GLY A 42 -1.60 19.72 12.38
N MET A 43 -1.86 20.79 13.14
CA MET A 43 -3.17 21.45 13.21
C MET A 43 -3.35 22.54 12.14
N ALA A 44 -2.26 23.04 11.55
CA ALA A 44 -2.31 24.11 10.55
C ALA A 44 -2.55 23.58 9.12
N PHE A 45 -2.12 22.35 8.85
CA PHE A 45 -2.33 21.68 7.57
C PHE A 45 -2.92 20.30 7.83
N TYR A 46 -4.08 19.99 7.21
CA TYR A 46 -4.64 18.65 7.25
C TYR A 46 -3.60 17.65 6.75
N SER A 47 -2.99 16.94 7.69
CA SER A 47 -2.09 15.82 7.45
C SER A 47 -2.91 14.59 7.82
N PRO A 48 -3.55 13.90 6.84
CA PRO A 48 -4.27 12.69 7.13
C PRO A 48 -3.34 11.73 7.88
N PRO A 49 -3.80 11.05 8.94
CA PRO A 49 -3.00 10.06 9.62
C PRO A 49 -2.45 9.05 8.60
N ASP A 50 -1.26 8.51 8.84
CA ASP A 50 -0.66 7.53 7.92
C ASP A 50 -1.60 6.34 7.63
N SER A 51 -2.51 6.01 8.57
CA SER A 51 -3.56 5.01 8.39
C SER A 51 -4.43 5.25 7.17
N ASP A 52 -4.84 6.50 6.90
CA ASP A 52 -5.72 6.82 5.77
C ASP A 52 -4.99 6.56 4.44
N ARG A 53 -3.68 6.81 4.40
CA ARG A 53 -2.84 6.51 3.26
C ARG A 53 -2.66 5.00 3.08
N TYR A 54 -2.44 4.25 4.17
CA TYR A 54 -2.34 2.79 4.10
C TYR A 54 -3.66 2.15 3.63
N ASP A 55 -4.79 2.63 4.12
CA ASP A 55 -6.13 2.16 3.71
C ASP A 55 -6.37 2.40 2.22
N ALA A 56 -6.00 3.58 1.71
CA ALA A 56 -6.10 3.90 0.28
C ALA A 56 -5.24 2.96 -0.58
N ILE A 57 -3.99 2.70 -0.15
CA ILE A 57 -3.08 1.77 -0.82
C ILE A 57 -3.66 0.34 -0.80
N GLU A 58 -4.17 -0.12 0.33
CA GLU A 58 -4.76 -1.46 0.44
C GLU A 58 -5.97 -1.61 -0.50
N GLN A 59 -6.87 -0.63 -0.52
CA GLN A 59 -8.04 -0.63 -1.40
C GLN A 59 -7.65 -0.66 -2.87
N GLU A 60 -6.65 0.13 -3.28
CA GLU A 60 -6.16 0.16 -4.66
C GLU A 60 -5.58 -1.21 -5.08
N TRP A 61 -4.73 -1.80 -4.25
CA TRP A 61 -4.14 -3.11 -4.52
C TRP A 61 -5.18 -4.22 -4.54
N LYS A 62 -6.16 -4.17 -3.63
CA LYS A 62 -7.28 -5.11 -3.60
C LYS A 62 -8.12 -5.01 -4.88
N ALA A 63 -8.36 -3.81 -5.39
CA ALA A 63 -9.07 -3.61 -6.65
C ALA A 63 -8.30 -4.19 -7.83
N LYS A 64 -6.99 -3.92 -7.93
CA LYS A 64 -6.10 -4.47 -8.96
C LYS A 64 -6.05 -6.00 -8.92
N TYR A 65 -5.89 -6.58 -7.73
CA TYR A 65 -5.89 -8.03 -7.53
C TYR A 65 -7.21 -8.66 -7.98
N ASN A 66 -8.35 -8.09 -7.59
CA ASN A 66 -9.65 -8.61 -7.99
C ASN A 66 -9.90 -8.49 -9.50
N ALA A 67 -9.41 -7.43 -10.15
CA ALA A 67 -9.48 -7.29 -11.60
C ALA A 67 -8.67 -8.38 -12.30
N LEU A 68 -7.42 -8.59 -11.87
CA LEU A 68 -6.54 -9.62 -12.42
C LEU A 68 -7.10 -11.03 -12.20
N LYS A 69 -7.65 -11.30 -11.01
CA LYS A 69 -8.29 -12.58 -10.70
C LYS A 69 -9.45 -12.88 -11.64
N ARG A 70 -10.33 -11.90 -11.90
CA ARG A 70 -11.44 -12.05 -12.84
C ARG A 70 -10.97 -12.31 -14.27
N GLU A 71 -9.93 -11.61 -14.71
CA GLU A 71 -9.33 -11.82 -16.03
C GLU A 71 -8.75 -13.23 -16.15
N PHE A 72 -8.04 -13.70 -15.13
CA PHE A 72 -7.49 -15.05 -15.07
C PHE A 72 -8.60 -16.12 -15.08
N GLU A 73 -9.64 -15.97 -14.27
CA GLU A 73 -10.78 -16.90 -14.24
C GLU A 73 -11.50 -16.96 -15.61
N ALA A 74 -11.66 -15.81 -16.27
CA ALA A 74 -12.24 -15.75 -17.62
C ALA A 74 -11.32 -16.44 -18.65
N TYR A 75 -10.02 -16.20 -18.59
CA TYR A 75 -9.05 -16.88 -19.46
C TYR A 75 -9.08 -18.40 -19.26
N GLN A 76 -9.06 -18.86 -18.00
CA GLN A 76 -9.11 -20.28 -17.67
C GLN A 76 -10.41 -20.92 -18.19
N GLY A 77 -11.57 -20.30 -17.94
CA GLY A 77 -12.86 -20.81 -18.42
C GLY A 77 -12.96 -20.86 -19.95
N ASN A 78 -12.40 -19.86 -20.64
CA ASN A 78 -12.31 -19.87 -22.11
C ASN A 78 -11.38 -20.99 -22.61
N ALA A 79 -10.24 -21.20 -21.96
CA ALA A 79 -9.30 -22.27 -22.30
C ALA A 79 -9.93 -23.65 -22.09
N GLU A 80 -10.59 -23.88 -20.96
CA GLU A 80 -11.32 -25.12 -20.68
C GLU A 80 -12.43 -25.36 -21.71
N THR A 81 -13.16 -24.30 -22.10
CA THR A 81 -14.19 -24.38 -23.15
C THR A 81 -13.59 -24.79 -24.50
N ALA A 82 -12.46 -24.19 -24.88
CA ALA A 82 -11.76 -24.55 -26.11
C ALA A 82 -11.26 -26.01 -26.09
N VAL A 83 -10.74 -26.47 -24.96
CA VAL A 83 -10.30 -27.87 -24.77
C VAL A 83 -11.48 -28.83 -24.86
N LYS A 84 -12.63 -28.51 -24.24
CA LYS A 84 -13.85 -29.33 -24.38
C LYS A 84 -14.26 -29.48 -25.84
N GLN A 85 -14.23 -28.39 -26.61
CA GLN A 85 -14.54 -28.41 -28.04
C GLN A 85 -13.53 -29.26 -28.83
N ALA A 86 -12.24 -29.09 -28.57
CA ALA A 86 -11.17 -29.82 -29.25
C ALA A 86 -11.22 -31.34 -28.98
N LEU A 87 -11.49 -31.72 -27.73
CA LEU A 87 -11.60 -33.12 -27.29
C LEU A 87 -13.01 -33.70 -27.44
N ARG A 88 -13.94 -32.97 -28.08
CA ARG A 88 -15.34 -33.36 -28.27
C ARG A 88 -16.04 -33.80 -26.98
N GLN A 89 -15.70 -33.17 -25.86
CA GLN A 89 -16.40 -33.36 -24.59
C GLN A 89 -17.73 -32.61 -24.62
N TYR A 90 -18.69 -33.04 -23.78
CA TYR A 90 -19.94 -32.33 -23.61
C TYR A 90 -19.70 -30.92 -23.04
N SER A 91 -20.60 -29.97 -23.34
CA SER A 91 -20.47 -28.58 -22.90
C SER A 91 -20.51 -28.42 -21.39
N ASP A 92 -21.28 -29.29 -20.73
CA ASP A 92 -21.46 -29.37 -19.28
C ASP A 92 -20.43 -30.29 -18.60
N ALA A 93 -19.54 -30.94 -19.37
CA ALA A 93 -18.47 -31.76 -18.79
C ALA A 93 -17.57 -30.88 -17.91
N ASN A 94 -17.29 -31.35 -16.69
CA ASN A 94 -16.39 -30.66 -15.78
C ASN A 94 -14.94 -31.02 -16.14
N VAL A 95 -14.20 -30.06 -16.68
CA VAL A 95 -12.83 -30.23 -17.19
C VAL A 95 -11.95 -29.15 -16.58
N SER A 96 -10.76 -29.52 -16.11
CA SER A 96 -9.72 -28.59 -15.67
C SER A 96 -8.42 -28.81 -16.44
N ILE A 97 -7.64 -27.75 -16.58
CA ILE A 97 -6.30 -27.77 -17.19
C ILE A 97 -5.29 -27.60 -16.04
N GLY A 98 -4.43 -28.60 -15.83
CA GLY A 98 -3.39 -28.57 -14.81
C GLY A 98 -2.13 -27.81 -15.25
N GLU A 99 -1.16 -27.74 -14.35
CA GLU A 99 0.03 -26.87 -14.47
C GLU A 99 0.90 -27.22 -15.68
N HIS A 100 0.97 -28.49 -16.05
CA HIS A 100 1.77 -28.97 -17.18
C HIS A 100 0.93 -29.24 -18.43
N GLY A 101 -0.30 -28.72 -18.47
CA GLY A 101 -1.22 -28.89 -19.59
C GLY A 101 -1.98 -30.22 -19.59
N GLU A 102 -1.90 -31.00 -18.50
CA GLU A 102 -2.77 -32.15 -18.29
C GLU A 102 -4.24 -31.74 -18.28
N VAL A 103 -5.08 -32.48 -18.98
CA VAL A 103 -6.51 -32.21 -19.01
C VAL A 103 -7.20 -33.26 -18.17
N LEU A 104 -7.88 -32.82 -17.12
CA LEU A 104 -8.58 -33.68 -16.17
C LEU A 104 -10.08 -33.51 -16.35
N ARG A 105 -10.81 -34.63 -16.42
CA ARG A 105 -12.27 -34.66 -16.39
C ARG A 105 -12.76 -35.16 -15.05
N HIS A 106 -13.77 -34.50 -14.48
CA HIS A 106 -14.34 -34.82 -13.18
C HIS A 106 -15.78 -35.32 -13.35
N ASP A 107 -15.97 -36.64 -13.52
CA ASP A 107 -17.28 -37.28 -13.69
C ASP A 107 -17.41 -38.49 -12.76
N GLY A 108 -17.64 -38.22 -11.46
CA GLY A 108 -17.62 -39.22 -10.37
C GLY A 108 -16.21 -39.68 -9.97
N ARG A 109 -15.33 -39.91 -10.93
CA ARG A 109 -13.88 -40.07 -10.73
C ARG A 109 -13.13 -39.03 -11.57
N THR A 110 -12.01 -38.53 -11.05
CA THR A 110 -11.11 -37.68 -11.82
C THR A 110 -10.25 -38.55 -12.74
N GLU A 111 -10.31 -38.29 -14.04
CA GLU A 111 -9.57 -39.03 -15.06
C GLU A 111 -8.78 -38.07 -15.94
N ARG A 112 -7.58 -38.47 -16.35
CA ARG A 112 -6.77 -37.71 -17.30
C ARG A 112 -7.19 -38.07 -18.73
N ILE A 113 -7.56 -37.06 -19.51
CA ILE A 113 -8.02 -37.22 -20.90
C ILE A 113 -7.02 -36.69 -21.95
N GLN A 114 -5.97 -35.98 -21.51
CA GLN A 114 -4.80 -35.54 -22.32
C GLN A 114 -3.58 -35.32 -21.40
#